data_AF-Q4RKR6-F1
#
_entry.id   AF-Q4RKR6-F1
#
_cell.length_a   1.000
_cell.length_b   1.000
_cell.length_c   1.000
_cell.angle_alpha   90.00
_cell.angle_beta   90.00
_cell.angle_gamma   90.00
#
_symmetry.space_group_name_H-M   'P 1'
#
loop_
_entity.id
_entity.type
_entity.pdbx_description
1 polymer ?
#
loop_
_entity_poly.entity_id
_entity_poly.type
_entity_poly.pdbx_seq_one_letter_code
_entity_poly.pdbx_strand_id
1 'polypeptide(L)' 'VFFLFRLFDFDRSGLLDGLEMMQLLTDYNSRQTPGTHANEQVISLVDFLLQTQDLNQDGLLAPSELLAAPL' A
#
# COMPACT_ATOMS: atom_id res chain seq x y z
N VAL A 1 -0.21 16.01 -1.50
CA VAL A 1 -0.05 14.87 -0.57
C VAL A 1 -0.62 13.56 -1.13
N PHE A 2 -1.79 13.51 -1.79
CA PHE A 2 -2.37 12.26 -2.34
C PHE A 2 -1.91 11.83 -3.76
N PHE A 3 -0.83 12.40 -4.30
CA PHE A 3 -0.46 12.13 -5.70
C PHE A 3 -0.01 10.69 -5.95
N LEU A 4 0.63 10.06 -4.96
CA LEU A 4 1.09 8.67 -5.09
C LEU A 4 -0.09 7.69 -5.09
N PHE A 5 -1.05 7.86 -4.17
CA PHE A 5 -2.24 7.01 -4.11
C PHE A 5 -2.95 6.92 -5.46
N ARG A 6 -3.25 8.08 -6.05
CA ARG A 6 -3.94 8.16 -7.35
C ARG A 6 -3.09 7.74 -8.55
N LEU A 7 -1.79 7.53 -8.36
CA LEU A 7 -0.88 7.07 -9.40
C LEU A 7 -0.91 5.54 -9.53
N PHE A 8 -1.17 4.86 -8.42
CA PHE A 8 -1.15 3.39 -8.31
C PHE A 8 -2.56 2.78 -8.23
N ASP A 9 -3.60 3.59 -8.04
CA ASP A 9 -5.01 3.25 -8.29
C ASP A 9 -5.24 3.15 -9.82
N PHE A 10 -4.93 1.98 -10.39
CA PHE A 10 -4.99 1.71 -11.82
C PHE A 10 -6.42 1.50 -12.29
N ASP A 11 -7.26 0.93 -11.43
CA ASP A 11 -8.67 0.67 -11.74
C ASP A 11 -9.57 1.89 -11.48
N ARG A 12 -9.05 2.92 -10.83
CA ARG A 12 -9.74 4.17 -10.45
C ARG A 12 -10.92 3.91 -9.51
N SER A 13 -10.84 2.85 -8.71
CA SER A 13 -11.79 2.55 -7.65
C SER A 13 -11.73 3.59 -6.53
N GLY A 14 -10.61 4.31 -6.41
CA GLY A 14 -10.34 5.19 -5.28
C GLY A 14 -9.94 4.41 -4.02
N LEU A 15 -9.68 3.12 -4.16
CA LEU A 15 -9.14 2.20 -3.15
C LEU A 15 -7.79 1.69 -3.68
N LEU A 16 -6.98 1.09 -2.82
CA LEU A 16 -5.81 0.33 -3.27
C LEU A 16 -6.03 -1.14 -2.95
N ASP A 17 -5.98 -1.98 -3.97
CA ASP A 17 -5.91 -3.41 -3.77
C ASP A 17 -4.48 -3.84 -3.38
N GLY A 18 -4.35 -5.10 -2.93
CA GLY A 18 -3.06 -5.65 -2.52
C GLY A 18 -1.97 -5.60 -3.61
N LEU A 19 -2.30 -5.80 -4.89
CA LEU A 19 -1.36 -5.73 -6.01
C LEU A 19 -0.93 -4.28 -6.30
N GLU A 20 -1.87 -3.34 -6.23
CA GLU A 20 -1.60 -1.91 -6.39
C GLU A 20 -0.69 -1.40 -5.28
N MET A 21 -0.92 -1.84 -4.03
CA MET A 21 0.00 -1.59 -2.92
C MET A 21 1.36 -2.23 -3.10
N MET A 22 1.42 -3.47 -3.57
CA MET A 22 2.69 -4.13 -3.89
C MET A 22 3.49 -3.30 -4.88
N GLN A 23 2.86 -2.76 -5.93
CA GLN A 23 3.54 -1.88 -6.89
C GLN A 23 3.98 -0.56 -6.27
N LEU A 24 3.11 0.10 -5.50
CA LEU A 24 3.43 1.37 -4.83
C LEU A 24 4.65 1.21 -3.92
N LEU A 25 4.66 0.17 -3.09
CA LEU A 25 5.73 -0.10 -2.14
C LEU A 25 6.99 -0.60 -2.84
N THR A 26 6.88 -1.34 -3.94
CA THR A 26 8.03 -1.74 -4.75
C THR A 26 8.70 -0.53 -5.39
N ASP A 27 7.92 0.37 -5.98
CA ASP A 27 8.44 1.61 -6.57
C ASP A 27 9.05 2.52 -5.49
N TYR A 28 8.37 2.66 -4.34
CA TYR A 28 8.88 3.42 -3.21
C TYR A 28 10.20 2.86 -2.65
N ASN A 29 10.28 1.54 -2.42
CA ASN A 29 11.50 0.88 -1.96
C ASN A 29 12.63 0.96 -3.00
N SER A 30 12.32 0.82 -4.29
CA SER A 30 13.32 0.95 -5.36
C SER A 30 14.00 2.33 -5.37
N ARG A 31 13.26 3.37 -4.96
CA ARG A 31 13.78 4.74 -4.85
C ARG A 31 14.55 5.00 -3.56
N GLN A 32 14.26 4.28 -2.48
CA GLN A 32 14.91 4.48 -1.17
C GLN A 32 16.11 3.57 -0.92
N THR A 33 16.08 2.32 -1.39
CA THR A 33 17.13 1.34 -1.12
C THR A 33 17.21 0.31 -2.26
N PRO A 34 18.20 0.42 -3.16
CA PRO A 34 18.43 -0.58 -4.20
C PRO A 34 19.09 -1.81 -3.55
N GLY A 35 18.28 -2.74 -3.04
CA GLY A 35 18.73 -3.96 -2.40
C GLY A 35 17.82 -5.14 -2.71
N THR A 36 18.43 -6.33 -2.87
CA THR A 36 17.84 -7.61 -3.31
C THR A 36 16.67 -8.14 -2.48
N HIS A 37 16.31 -7.51 -1.35
CA HIS A 37 15.23 -7.92 -0.45
C HIS A 37 13.98 -7.02 -0.50
N ALA A 38 13.87 -6.16 -1.52
CA ALA A 38 12.73 -5.24 -1.64
C ALA A 38 11.38 -5.98 -1.69
N ASN A 39 11.29 -7.13 -2.38
CA ASN A 39 10.03 -7.85 -2.52
C ASN A 39 9.52 -8.45 -1.21
N GLU A 40 10.38 -9.07 -0.41
CA GLU A 40 9.97 -9.68 0.88
C GLU A 40 9.48 -8.59 1.86
N GLN A 41 10.19 -7.45 1.89
CA GLN A 41 9.81 -6.30 2.70
C GLN A 41 8.49 -5.68 2.24
N VAL A 42 8.28 -5.59 0.92
CA VAL A 42 7.01 -5.13 0.33
C VAL A 42 5.87 -6.04 0.76
N ILE A 43 6.02 -7.37 0.64
CA ILE A 43 4.97 -8.33 1.03
C ILE A 43 4.64 -8.18 2.52
N SER A 44 5.64 -8.16 3.40
CA SER A 44 5.41 -7.98 4.84
C SER A 44 4.77 -6.64 5.18
N LEU A 45 5.07 -5.57 4.43
CA LEU A 45 4.49 -4.26 4.65
C LEU A 45 3.04 -4.20 4.15
N VAL A 46 2.71 -4.85 3.03
CA VAL A 46 1.33 -5.00 2.56
C VAL A 46 0.51 -5.81 3.57
N ASP A 47 1.02 -6.94 4.03
CA ASP A 47 0.36 -7.76 5.06
C ASP A 47 0.13 -6.96 6.35
N PHE A 48 1.13 -6.20 6.80
CA PHE A 48 1.01 -5.36 7.98
C PHE A 48 -0.05 -4.26 7.80
N LEU A 49 -0.08 -3.59 6.65
CA LEU A 49 -1.04 -2.53 6.37
C LEU A 49 -2.45 -3.09 6.25
N LEU A 50 -2.66 -4.20 5.56
CA LEU A 50 -3.95 -4.88 5.56
C LEU A 50 -4.35 -5.30 6.99
N GLN A 51 -3.45 -5.87 7.77
CA GLN A 51 -3.81 -6.31 9.12
C GLN A 51 -4.15 -5.17 10.09
N THR A 52 -3.58 -3.97 9.88
CA THR A 52 -3.70 -2.85 10.83
C THR A 52 -4.63 -1.73 10.36
N GLN A 53 -4.73 -1.51 9.04
CA GLN A 53 -5.45 -0.40 8.44
C GLN A 53 -6.71 -0.84 7.70
N ASP A 54 -6.85 -2.11 7.32
CA ASP A 54 -8.09 -2.64 6.73
C ASP A 54 -9.14 -2.79 7.84
N LEU A 55 -9.86 -1.69 8.11
CA LEU A 55 -10.82 -1.61 9.21
C LEU A 55 -12.11 -2.35 8.87
N ASN A 56 -12.47 -2.39 7.59
CA ASN A 56 -13.67 -3.06 7.09
C ASN A 56 -13.42 -4.52 6.67
N GLN A 57 -12.14 -4.95 6.62
CA GLN A 57 -11.69 -6.28 6.23
C GLN A 57 -12.14 -6.69 4.83
N ASP A 58 -12.20 -5.74 3.89
CA ASP A 58 -12.59 -6.01 2.51
C ASP A 58 -11.39 -6.40 1.62
N GLY A 59 -10.17 -6.35 2.16
CA GLY A 59 -8.93 -6.65 1.45
C GLY A 59 -8.44 -5.51 0.56
N LEU A 60 -9.06 -4.34 0.65
CA LEU A 60 -8.69 -3.09 -0.01
C LEU A 60 -8.34 -2.05 1.07
N LEU A 61 -7.53 -1.06 0.72
CA LEU A 61 -7.30 0.08 1.60
C LEU A 61 -7.87 1.35 0.99
N ALA A 62 -8.82 1.95 1.70
CA ALA A 62 -9.28 3.28 1.42
C ALA A 62 -8.22 4.33 1.82
N PRO A 63 -8.22 5.50 1.17
CA PRO A 63 -7.38 6.62 1.59
C PRO A 63 -7.65 7.05 3.05
N SER A 64 -8.90 6.91 3.50
CA SER A 64 -9.30 7.19 4.88
C SER A 64 -8.71 6.18 5.87
N GLU A 65 -8.60 4.93 5.46
CA GLU A 65 -8.01 3.84 6.25
C GLU A 65 -6.51 4.00 6.36
N LEU A 66 -5.80 4.29 5.26
CA LEU A 66 -4.37 4.62 5.28
C LEU A 66 -3.99 5.83 6.14
N LEU A 67 -4.93 6.77 6.33
CA LEU A 67 -4.74 7.96 7.16
C LEU A 67 -5.25 7.78 8.58
N ALA A 68 -5.95 6.68 8.88
CA ALA A 68 -6.34 6.35 10.23
C ALA A 68 -5.05 6.05 11.00
N ALA A 69 -4.78 6.85 12.04
CA ALA A 69 -3.70 6.52 12.94
C ALA A 69 -4.07 5.19 13.63
N PRO A 70 -3.18 4.18 13.67
CA PRO A 70 -3.42 3.01 14.49
C PRO A 70 -3.57 3.49 15.93
N LEU A 71 -4.71 3.17 16.56
CA LEU A 71 -5.02 3.53 17.95
C LEU A 71 -4.10 2.79 18.94
#